data_AF-A0A2T2Z1J2-F1
#
_entry.id   AF-A0A2T2Z1J2-F1
#
_cell.length_a   1.000
_cell.length_b   1.000
_cell.length_c   1.000
_cell.angle_alpha   90.00
_cell.angle_beta   90.00
_cell.angle_gamma   90.00
#
_symmetry.space_group_name_H-M   'P 1'
#
loop_
_entity.id
_entity.type
_entity.pdbx_description
1 polymer ?
#
loop_
_entity_poly.entity_id
_entity_poly.type
_entity_poly.pdbx_seq_one_letter_code
_entity_poly.pdbx_strand_id
1 'polypeptide(L)'
;MGDPLSETLKIDGADAAILARNVKAYAGEIKGVKYGEAATTVTNGFPGFTIGEACTTAGTAALQALQDLSTVLDVIGDNTVTVSAKFLHIDEARARDFDRAESGR
;
A
#
# COMPACT_ATOMS: atom_id res chain seq x y z
N MET A 1 -16.89 15.09 -27.35
CA MET A 1 -16.98 15.25 -25.89
C MET A 1 -16.39 13.98 -25.31
N GLY A 2 -15.22 14.06 -24.66
CA GLY A 2 -14.44 12.90 -24.24
C GLY A 2 -15.20 12.08 -23.18
N ASP A 3 -15.07 10.76 -23.25
CA ASP A 3 -15.66 9.85 -22.26
C ASP A 3 -15.00 10.12 -20.89
N PRO A 4 -15.75 10.49 -19.83
CA PRO A 4 -15.17 10.76 -18.52
C PRO A 4 -14.44 9.55 -17.92
N LEU A 5 -14.75 8.32 -18.36
CA LEU A 5 -13.96 7.13 -18.01
C LEU A 5 -12.53 7.19 -18.59
N SER A 6 -12.37 7.74 -19.79
CA SER A 6 -11.06 7.93 -20.44
C SER A 6 -10.20 9.01 -19.77
N GLU A 7 -10.82 9.97 -19.07
CA GLU A 7 -10.11 10.98 -18.28
C GLU A 7 -9.66 10.42 -16.92
N THR A 8 -10.45 9.52 -16.31
CA THR A 8 -10.08 8.85 -15.04
C THR A 8 -9.05 7.72 -15.19
N LEU A 9 -8.82 7.22 -16.40
CA LEU A 9 -7.86 6.13 -16.68
C LEU A 9 -6.41 6.59 -16.84
N LYS A 10 -6.12 7.90 -16.79
CA LYS A 10 -4.77 8.44 -16.96
C LYS A 10 -3.94 8.43 -15.67
N ILE A 11 -3.95 7.32 -14.93
CA ILE A 11 -2.78 7.04 -14.10
C ILE A 11 -1.72 6.51 -15.08
N ASP A 12 -0.82 7.38 -15.49
CA ASP A 12 0.41 7.04 -16.21
C ASP A 12 1.23 6.06 -15.33
N GLY A 13 1.98 5.14 -15.95
CA GLY A 13 2.88 4.23 -15.24
C GLY A 13 3.84 4.93 -14.26
N ALA A 14 4.22 6.19 -14.52
CA ALA A 14 4.96 7.06 -13.62
C ALA A 14 4.17 7.41 -12.35
N ASP A 15 2.90 7.80 -12.47
CA ASP A 15 2.03 8.11 -11.33
C ASP A 15 1.76 6.85 -10.49
N ALA A 16 1.56 5.70 -11.14
CA ALA A 16 1.43 4.42 -10.48
C ALA A 16 2.71 4.00 -9.75
N ALA A 17 3.89 4.24 -10.33
CA ALA A 17 5.16 3.96 -9.70
C ALA A 17 5.40 4.87 -8.48
N ILE A 18 5.01 6.15 -8.56
CA ILE A 18 5.05 7.09 -7.43
C ILE A 18 4.10 6.62 -6.32
N LEU A 19 2.87 6.26 -6.65
CA LEU A 19 1.90 5.74 -5.70
C LEU A 19 2.40 4.47 -5.01
N ALA A 20 2.88 3.49 -5.78
CA ALA A 20 3.42 2.25 -5.24
C ALA A 20 4.64 2.49 -4.34
N ARG A 21 5.53 3.40 -4.73
CA ARG A 21 6.69 3.79 -3.91
C ARG A 21 6.26 4.45 -2.60
N ASN A 22 5.32 5.39 -2.64
CA ASN A 22 4.85 6.11 -1.45
C ASN A 22 4.15 5.15 -0.48
N VAL A 23 3.28 4.27 -1.00
CA VAL A 23 2.58 3.26 -0.20
C VAL A 23 3.56 2.29 0.47
N LYS A 24 4.60 1.84 -0.24
CA LYS A 24 5.67 1.01 0.34
C LYS A 24 6.52 1.75 1.37
N ALA A 25 6.76 3.05 1.17
CA ALA A 25 7.45 3.88 2.15
C ALA A 25 6.65 3.94 3.47
N TYR A 26 5.34 4.20 3.40
CA TYR A 26 4.46 4.18 4.57
C TYR A 26 4.40 2.79 5.23
N ALA A 27 4.36 1.71 4.44
CA ALA A 27 4.44 0.35 4.97
C ALA A 27 5.74 0.12 5.76
N GLY A 28 6.87 0.64 5.27
CA GLY A 28 8.17 0.60 5.93
C GLY A 28 8.23 1.43 7.21
N GLU A 29 7.64 2.64 7.22
CA GLU A 29 7.52 3.46 8.42
C GLU A 29 6.72 2.75 9.52
N ILE A 30 5.61 2.10 9.16
CA ILE A 30 4.79 1.32 10.10
C ILE A 30 5.59 0.15 10.69
N LYS A 31 6.39 -0.56 9.88
CA LYS A 31 7.28 -1.64 10.37
C LYS A 31 8.35 -1.12 11.34
N GLY A 32 8.70 0.17 11.28
CA GLY A 32 9.69 0.81 12.14
C GLY A 32 9.14 1.29 13.49
N VAL A 33 7.82 1.23 13.73
CA VAL A 33 7.21 1.69 14.97
C VAL A 33 7.64 0.79 16.14
N LYS A 34 8.36 1.37 17.10
CA LYS A 34 8.69 0.69 18.36
C LYS A 34 7.43 0.52 19.21
N TYR A 35 7.21 -0.69 19.72
CA TYR A 35 6.09 -1.04 20.57
C TYR A 35 6.57 -1.70 21.87
N GLY A 36 5.71 -1.74 22.90
CA GLY A 36 5.96 -2.49 24.13
C GLY A 36 6.82 -1.80 25.20
N GLU A 37 7.58 -0.76 24.86
CA GLU A 37 8.38 0.01 25.84
C GLU A 37 7.48 0.64 26.93
N ALA A 38 6.39 1.29 26.53
CA ALA A 38 5.44 1.91 27.46
C ALA A 38 4.74 0.88 28.37
N ALA A 39 4.36 -0.29 27.83
CA ALA A 39 3.73 -1.35 28.62
C ALA A 39 4.70 -1.93 29.67
N THR A 40 5.98 -2.06 29.31
CA THR A 40 7.05 -2.49 30.21
C THR A 40 7.24 -1.47 31.34
N THR A 41 7.29 -0.17 31.01
CA THR A 41 7.40 0.90 32.02
C THR A 41 6.21 0.91 32.99
N VAL A 42 4.98 0.77 32.48
CA VAL A 42 3.77 0.72 33.32
C VAL A 42 3.77 -0.50 34.23
N THR A 43 4.13 -1.67 33.70
CA THR A 43 4.21 -2.92 34.50
C THR A 43 5.23 -2.80 35.62
N ASN A 44 6.40 -2.22 35.34
CA ASN A 44 7.45 -2.00 36.33
C ASN A 44 7.08 -0.93 37.37
N GLY A 45 6.28 0.08 36.98
CA GLY A 45 5.78 1.12 37.88
C GLY A 45 4.65 0.66 38.80
N PHE A 46 3.89 -0.36 38.39
CA PHE A 46 2.74 -0.92 39.12
C PHE A 46 2.84 -2.45 39.27
N PRO A 47 3.89 -2.98 39.94
CA PRO A 47 4.08 -4.41 40.07
C PRO A 47 2.92 -5.06 40.86
N GLY A 48 2.33 -6.11 40.30
CA GLY A 48 1.21 -6.84 40.89
C GLY A 48 -0.18 -6.28 40.56
N PHE A 49 -0.28 -5.20 39.79
CA PHE A 49 -1.55 -4.69 39.27
C PHE A 49 -1.84 -5.22 37.87
N THR A 50 -3.11 -5.52 37.60
CA THR A 50 -3.60 -5.99 36.29
C THR A 50 -3.45 -4.97 35.17
N ILE A 51 -3.13 -3.71 35.48
CA ILE A 51 -2.91 -2.64 34.51
C ILE A 51 -1.72 -2.93 33.57
N GLY A 52 -0.65 -3.56 34.09
CA GLY A 52 0.51 -3.94 33.28
C GLY A 52 0.17 -5.00 32.23
N GLU A 53 -0.60 -6.01 32.61
CA GLU A 53 -1.12 -7.04 31.70
C GLU A 53 -2.05 -6.43 30.65
N ALA A 54 -3.00 -5.58 31.05
CA ALA A 54 -3.90 -4.89 30.13
C ALA A 54 -3.15 -4.02 29.12
N CYS A 55 -2.14 -3.26 29.56
CA CYS A 55 -1.28 -2.47 28.67
C CYS A 55 -0.46 -3.34 27.71
N THR A 56 0.01 -4.50 28.18
CA THR A 56 0.75 -5.46 27.34
C THR A 56 -0.16 -6.05 26.26
N THR A 57 -1.36 -6.54 26.64
CA THR A 57 -2.35 -7.08 25.69
C THR A 57 -2.78 -6.04 24.66
N ALA A 58 -3.10 -4.82 25.10
CA ALA A 58 -3.46 -3.73 24.19
C ALA A 58 -2.31 -3.37 23.25
N GLY A 59 -1.07 -3.35 23.75
CA GLY A 59 0.14 -3.12 22.95
C GLY A 59 0.35 -4.17 21.87
N THR A 60 0.17 -5.46 22.20
CA THR A 60 0.23 -6.56 21.22
C THR A 60 -0.87 -6.46 20.17
N ALA A 61 -2.10 -6.13 20.56
CA ALA A 61 -3.21 -5.95 19.63
C ALA A 61 -2.96 -4.78 18.66
N ALA A 62 -2.44 -3.66 19.16
CA ALA A 62 -2.08 -2.51 18.34
C ALA A 62 -0.95 -2.84 17.36
N LEU A 63 0.06 -3.61 17.79
CA LEU A 63 1.12 -4.10 16.91
C LEU A 63 0.55 -4.95 15.77
N GLN A 64 -0.32 -5.90 16.09
CA GLN A 64 -0.91 -6.77 15.08
C GLN A 64 -1.66 -5.95 14.02
N ALA A 65 -2.46 -4.98 14.46
CA ALA A 65 -3.17 -4.08 13.54
C ALA A 65 -2.21 -3.26 12.65
N LEU A 66 -1.08 -2.81 13.19
CA LEU A 66 -0.04 -2.13 12.41
C LEU A 66 0.62 -3.07 11.39
N GLN A 67 0.91 -4.32 11.78
CA GLN A 67 1.47 -5.32 10.87
C GLN A 67 0.49 -5.64 9.73
N ASP A 68 -0.78 -5.85 10.05
CA ASP A 68 -1.83 -6.12 9.07
C ASP A 68 -1.98 -4.93 8.08
N LEU A 69 -1.98 -3.70 8.59
CA LEU A 69 -2.00 -2.49 7.76
C LEU A 69 -0.79 -2.42 6.83
N SER A 70 0.40 -2.71 7.35
CA SER A 70 1.64 -2.72 6.57
C SER A 70 1.58 -3.76 5.44
N THR A 71 1.07 -4.96 5.71
CA THR A 71 0.86 -6.00 4.69
C THR A 71 -0.14 -5.56 3.62
N VAL A 72 -1.25 -4.92 4.01
CA VAL A 72 -2.23 -4.39 3.05
C VAL A 72 -1.60 -3.34 2.14
N LEU A 73 -0.80 -2.43 2.69
CA LEU A 73 -0.09 -1.42 1.90
C LEU A 73 0.91 -2.06 0.94
N ASP A 74 1.68 -3.05 1.37
CA ASP A 74 2.59 -3.80 0.48
C ASP A 74 1.83 -4.42 -0.71
N VAL A 75 0.69 -5.07 -0.44
CA VAL A 75 -0.18 -5.67 -1.46
C VAL A 75 -0.75 -4.62 -2.42
N ILE A 76 -1.19 -3.47 -1.91
CA ILE A 76 -1.68 -2.36 -2.74
C ILE A 76 -0.55 -1.86 -3.67
N GLY A 77 0.66 -1.70 -3.15
CA GLY A 77 1.83 -1.31 -3.93
C GLY A 77 2.13 -2.29 -5.06
N ASP A 78 2.17 -3.59 -4.76
CA ASP A 78 2.45 -4.65 -5.74
C ASP A 78 1.35 -4.76 -6.81
N ASN A 79 0.08 -4.65 -6.41
CA ASN A 79 -1.05 -4.64 -7.33
C ASN A 79 -1.02 -3.41 -8.24
N THR A 80 -0.68 -2.24 -7.70
CA THR A 80 -0.57 -0.99 -8.47
C THR A 80 0.48 -1.11 -9.58
N VAL A 81 1.66 -1.67 -9.28
CA VAL A 81 2.71 -1.94 -10.28
C VAL A 81 2.22 -2.95 -11.31
N THR A 82 1.62 -4.05 -10.87
CA THR A 82 1.15 -5.13 -11.75
C THR A 82 0.08 -4.66 -12.73
N VAL A 83 -0.91 -3.91 -12.24
CA VAL A 83 -2.01 -3.37 -13.06
C VAL A 83 -1.47 -2.37 -14.08
N SER A 84 -0.59 -1.47 -13.65
CA SER A 84 -0.02 -0.44 -14.54
C SER A 84 0.86 -1.04 -15.63
N ALA A 85 1.66 -2.06 -15.31
CA ALA A 85 2.42 -2.81 -16.30
C ALA A 85 1.51 -3.50 -17.34
N LYS A 86 0.37 -4.07 -16.90
CA LYS A 86 -0.61 -4.67 -17.82
C LYS A 86 -1.27 -3.62 -18.73
N PHE A 87 -1.65 -2.47 -18.18
CA PHE A 87 -2.24 -1.39 -18.97
C PHE A 87 -1.27 -0.83 -20.02
N LEU A 88 -0.01 -0.60 -19.65
CA LEU A 88 1.05 -0.21 -20.60
C LEU A 88 1.19 -1.22 -21.75
N HIS A 89 1.23 -2.52 -21.45
CA HIS A 89 1.28 -3.55 -22.49
C HIS A 89 0.03 -3.61 -23.36
N ILE A 90 -1.16 -3.41 -22.77
CA ILE A 90 -2.43 -3.36 -23.51
C ILE A 90 -2.48 -2.12 -24.40
N ASP A 91 -1.98 -0.99 -23.93
CA ASP A 91 -1.94 0.26 -24.70
C ASP A 91 -0.96 0.17 -25.88
N GLU A 92 0.23 -0.42 -25.69
CA GLU A 92 1.15 -0.72 -26.80
C GLU A 92 0.54 -1.67 -27.84
N ALA A 93 -0.18 -2.71 -27.37
CA ALA A 93 -0.86 -3.66 -28.27
C ALA A 93 -1.98 -2.97 -29.05
N ARG A 94 -2.81 -2.16 -28.37
CA ARG A 94 -3.89 -1.39 -29.00
C ARG A 94 -3.36 -0.35 -29.99
N ALA A 95 -2.28 0.34 -29.67
CA ALA A 95 -1.63 1.28 -30.58
C ALA A 95 -1.16 0.60 -31.87
N ARG A 96 -0.55 -0.59 -31.77
CA ARG A 96 -0.15 -1.39 -32.93
C ARG A 96 -1.32 -1.88 -33.76
N ASP A 97 -2.43 -2.27 -33.13
CA ASP A 97 -3.64 -2.68 -33.84
C ASP A 97 -4.29 -1.50 -34.57
N PHE A 98 -4.27 -0.29 -33.98
CA PHE A 98 -4.69 0.95 -34.64
C PHE A 98 -3.78 1.30 -35.83
N ASP A 99 -2.46 1.30 -35.67
CA ASP A 99 -1.50 1.54 -36.76
C ASP A 99 -1.68 0.55 -37.91
N ARG A 100 -1.95 -0.72 -37.60
CA ARG A 100 -2.19 -1.76 -38.60
C ARG A 100 -3.52 -1.59 -39.32
N ALA A 101 -4.56 -1.10 -38.62
CA ALA A 101 -5.86 -0.80 -39.21
C ALA A 101 -5.84 0.47 -40.06
N GLU A 102 -5.01 1.45 -39.71
CA GLU A 102 -4.86 2.72 -40.43
C GLU A 102 -3.93 2.58 -41.64
N SER A 103 -2.86 1.80 -41.55
CA SER A 103 -1.94 1.54 -42.68
C SER A 103 -2.49 0.58 -43.75
N GLY A 104 -3.68 0.00 -43.51
CA GLY A 104 -4.38 -0.88 -44.46
C GLY A 104 -5.47 -0.20 -45.30
N ARG A 105 -5.62 1.13 -45.19
CA ARG A 105 -6.47 1.98 -46.04
C ARG A 105 -5.63 2.79 -47.01
#